data_AF-A0A661N826-F1
#
_entry.id   AF-A0A661N826-F1
#
_cell.length_a   1.000
_cell.length_b   1.000
_cell.length_c   1.000
_cell.angle_alpha   90.00
_cell.angle_beta   90.00
_cell.angle_gamma   90.00
#
_symmetry.space_group_name_H-M   'P 1'
#
loop_
_entity.id
_entity.type
_entity.pdbx_description
1 polymer ?
#
loop_
_entity_poly.entity_id
_entity_poly.type
_entity_poly.pdbx_seq_one_letter_code
_entity_poly.pdbx_strand_id
1 'polypeptide(L)'
;MGERLMAHWKGLAPMTILHVHYEFLVGNPEPEIRALLDRVGLEWDPRCLAFYEAKRQVRTVSEWQVREPIHTRSVERWRRHESRLEPLRKYLD
;
A
#
# COMPACT_ATOMS: atom_id res chain seq x y z
N MET A 1 -4.73 -5.25 15.33
CA MET A 1 -5.84 -4.82 14.43
C MET A 1 -5.86 -5.52 13.05
N GLY A 2 -4.79 -5.43 12.24
CA GLY A 2 -4.79 -5.96 10.86
C GLY A 2 -5.00 -7.48 10.75
N GLU A 3 -4.42 -8.27 11.65
CA GLU A 3 -4.51 -9.74 11.60
C GLU A 3 -5.92 -10.27 11.82
N ARG A 4 -6.69 -9.70 12.76
CA ARG A 4 -8.09 -10.08 13.01
C ARG A 4 -8.98 -9.80 11.80
N LEU A 5 -8.81 -8.65 11.17
CA LEU A 5 -9.56 -8.29 9.95
C LEU A 5 -9.16 -9.22 8.79
N MET A 6 -7.88 -9.50 8.62
CA MET A 6 -7.41 -10.43 7.59
C MET A 6 -7.89 -11.88 7.83
N ALA A 7 -7.93 -12.33 9.09
CA ALA A 7 -8.47 -13.64 9.44
C ALA A 7 -9.96 -13.74 9.10
N HIS A 8 -10.72 -12.67 9.36
CA HIS A 8 -12.13 -12.58 8.96
C HIS A 8 -12.30 -12.71 7.43
N TRP A 9 -11.53 -11.94 6.64
CA TRP A 9 -11.60 -12.03 5.18
C TRP A 9 -11.22 -13.42 4.65
N LYS A 10 -10.21 -14.07 5.23
CA LYS A 10 -9.82 -15.45 4.88
C LYS A 10 -10.92 -16.48 5.21
N GLY A 11 -11.78 -16.19 6.19
CA GLY A 11 -12.88 -17.08 6.57
C GLY A 11 -14.16 -16.94 5.74
N LEU A 12 -14.36 -15.81 5.04
CA LEU A 12 -15.63 -15.52 4.36
C LEU A 12 -15.75 -16.06 2.93
N ALA A 13 -14.65 -16.23 2.21
CA ALA A 13 -14.69 -16.75 0.84
C ALA A 13 -13.36 -17.41 0.46
N PRO A 14 -13.36 -18.42 -0.43
CA PRO A 14 -12.16 -19.01 -0.99
C PRO A 14 -11.56 -18.07 -2.05
N MET A 15 -11.06 -16.92 -1.61
CA MET A 15 -10.36 -15.96 -2.46
C MET A 15 -8.87 -15.94 -2.10
N THR A 16 -8.03 -15.91 -3.13
CA THR A 16 -6.59 -15.70 -2.95
C THR A 16 -6.34 -14.25 -2.58
N ILE A 17 -5.86 -14.01 -1.36
CA ILE A 17 -5.49 -12.66 -0.90
C ILE A 17 -3.98 -12.51 -0.99
N LEU A 18 -3.54 -11.54 -1.78
CA LEU A 18 -2.14 -11.16 -1.84
C LEU A 18 -1.86 -10.03 -0.84
N HIS A 19 -0.88 -10.25 0.03
CA HIS A 19 -0.42 -9.25 0.99
C HIS A 19 0.64 -8.38 0.32
N VAL A 20 0.39 -7.07 0.25
CA VAL A 20 1.35 -6.08 -0.25
C VAL A 20 1.72 -5.17 0.92
N HIS A 21 2.99 -5.23 1.34
CA HIS A 21 3.51 -4.37 2.40
C HIS A 21 3.86 -3.01 1.82
N TYR A 22 3.16 -1.98 2.25
CA TYR A 22 3.32 -0.63 1.73
C TYR A 22 4.77 -0.15 1.85
N GLU A 23 5.41 -0.34 2.99
CA GLU A 23 6.78 0.08 3.27
C GLU A 23 7.80 -0.58 2.36
N PHE A 24 7.63 -1.87 2.05
CA PHE A 24 8.49 -2.57 1.09
C PHE A 24 8.26 -2.07 -0.33
N LEU A 25 6.99 -1.93 -0.73
CA LEU A 25 6.62 -1.43 -2.04
C LEU A 25 7.21 -0.04 -2.32
N VAL A 26 7.10 0.90 -1.39
CA VAL A 26 7.64 2.26 -1.62
C VAL A 26 9.15 2.36 -1.41
N GLY A 27 9.75 1.41 -0.67
CA GLY A 27 11.19 1.32 -0.46
C GLY A 27 11.95 0.67 -1.62
N ASN A 28 11.35 -0.34 -2.26
CA ASN A 28 11.93 -1.13 -3.35
C ASN A 28 10.89 -1.38 -4.46
N PRO A 29 10.43 -0.35 -5.17
CA PRO A 29 9.24 -0.45 -6.01
C PRO A 29 9.34 -1.42 -7.17
N GLU A 30 10.45 -1.43 -7.92
CA GLU A 30 10.58 -2.32 -9.07
C GLU A 30 10.49 -3.82 -8.69
N PRO A 31 11.31 -4.36 -7.78
CA PRO A 31 11.23 -5.78 -7.44
C PRO A 31 9.87 -6.16 -6.83
N GLU A 32 9.28 -5.29 -6.00
CA GLU A 32 7.97 -5.55 -5.37
C GLU A 32 6.83 -5.53 -6.39
N ILE A 33 6.84 -4.57 -7.34
CA ILE A 33 5.83 -4.52 -8.40
C ILE A 33 5.98 -5.70 -9.36
N ARG A 34 7.21 -6.09 -9.72
CA ARG A 34 7.44 -7.28 -10.54
C ARG A 34 6.89 -8.54 -9.87
N ALA A 35 7.21 -8.76 -8.59
CA ALA A 35 6.71 -9.91 -7.83
C ALA A 35 5.17 -9.88 -7.71
N LEU A 36 4.58 -8.70 -7.51
CA LEU A 36 3.13 -8.50 -7.49
C LEU A 36 2.49 -8.91 -8.83
N LEU A 37 3.02 -8.42 -9.95
CA LEU A 37 2.51 -8.71 -11.30
C LEU A 37 2.62 -10.20 -11.64
N ASP A 38 3.76 -10.81 -11.32
CA ASP A 38 4.01 -12.25 -11.54
C ASP A 38 2.97 -13.10 -10.78
N ARG A 39 2.63 -12.69 -9.55
CA ARG A 39 1.63 -13.38 -8.72
C ARG A 39 0.20 -13.28 -9.25
N VAL A 40 -0.11 -12.24 -10.01
CA VAL A 40 -1.42 -12.04 -10.66
C VAL A 40 -1.41 -12.41 -12.16
N GLY A 41 -0.28 -12.94 -12.67
CA GLY A 41 -0.14 -13.37 -14.06
C GLY A 41 -0.12 -12.24 -15.08
N LEU A 42 0.40 -11.06 -14.71
CA LEU A 42 0.54 -9.90 -15.59
C LEU A 42 2.00 -9.67 -15.98
N GLU A 43 2.22 -9.19 -17.21
CA GLU A 43 3.56 -8.84 -17.69
C GLU A 43 4.07 -7.54 -17.07
N TRP A 44 5.39 -7.45 -16.88
CA TRP A 44 6.06 -6.24 -16.43
C TRP A 44 6.07 -5.15 -17.52
N ASP A 45 5.82 -3.92 -17.11
CA ASP A 45 5.99 -2.73 -17.94
C ASP A 45 6.70 -1.60 -17.15
N PRO A 46 7.76 -0.97 -17.68
CA PRO A 46 8.42 0.16 -17.03
C PRO A 46 7.48 1.32 -16.65
N ARG A 47 6.35 1.47 -17.36
CA ARG A 47 5.30 2.45 -17.04
C ARG A 47 4.66 2.25 -15.67
N CYS A 48 4.81 1.08 -15.05
CA CYS A 48 4.41 0.87 -13.66
C CYS A 48 5.16 1.80 -12.69
N LEU A 49 6.41 2.16 -12.98
CA LEU A 49 7.18 3.13 -12.19
C LEU A 49 6.88 4.58 -12.59
N ALA A 50 6.54 4.81 -13.85
CA ALA A 50 6.18 6.11 -14.40
C ALA A 50 4.66 6.38 -14.41
N PHE A 51 3.91 5.76 -13.48
CA PHE A 51 2.44 5.82 -13.46
C PHE A 51 1.88 7.25 -13.34
N TYR A 52 2.66 8.17 -12.76
CA TYR A 52 2.32 9.58 -12.58
C TYR A 52 2.30 10.37 -13.92
N GLU A 53 2.88 9.83 -14.99
CA GLU A 53 2.85 10.44 -16.33
C GLU A 53 1.52 10.20 -17.06
N ALA A 54 0.69 9.28 -16.55
CA ALA A 54 -0.60 8.97 -17.15
C ALA A 54 -1.57 10.16 -17.06
N LYS A 55 -2.16 10.55 -18.21
CA LYS A 55 -3.10 11.68 -18.31
C LYS A 55 -4.49 11.42 -17.72
N ARG A 56 -4.71 10.29 -17.06
CA ARG A 56 -6.02 9.93 -16.49
C ARG A 56 -6.39 10.88 -15.34
N GLN A 57 -7.67 11.23 -15.24
CA GLN A 57 -8.17 11.98 -14.09
C GLN A 57 -8.30 11.05 -12.87
N VAL A 58 -7.78 11.49 -11.73
CA VAL A 58 -7.90 10.80 -10.44
C VAL A 58 -8.77 11.68 -9.54
N ARG A 59 -9.99 11.24 -9.22
CA ARG A 59 -10.93 12.01 -8.39
C ARG A 59 -11.05 11.40 -7.00
N THR A 60 -9.98 11.49 -6.23
CA THR A 60 -9.89 10.94 -4.86
C THR A 60 -9.23 11.94 -3.93
N VAL A 61 -9.46 11.83 -2.62
CA VAL A 61 -8.80 12.68 -1.61
C VAL A 61 -7.26 12.62 -1.70
N SER A 62 -6.71 11.51 -2.20
CA SER A 62 -5.28 11.31 -2.45
C SER A 62 -4.79 11.78 -3.84
N GLU A 63 -5.58 12.55 -4.60
CA GLU A 63 -5.28 12.94 -6.00
C GLU A 63 -3.85 13.49 -6.16
N TRP A 64 -3.48 14.48 -5.34
CA TRP A 64 -2.15 15.09 -5.41
C TRP A 64 -1.03 14.09 -5.11
N GLN A 65 -1.24 13.15 -4.17
CA GLN A 65 -0.23 12.14 -3.84
C GLN A 65 -0.06 11.10 -4.94
N VAL A 66 -1.16 10.70 -5.60
CA VAL A 66 -1.13 9.72 -6.70
C VAL A 66 -0.56 10.31 -7.98
N ARG A 67 -0.36 11.63 -8.04
CA ARG A 67 0.29 12.31 -9.18
C ARG A 67 1.78 12.53 -9.01
N GLU A 68 2.37 12.04 -7.93
CA GLU A 68 3.81 12.10 -7.71
C GLU A 68 4.47 10.75 -7.96
N PRO A 69 5.79 10.73 -8.24
CA PRO A 69 6.59 9.50 -8.21
C PRO A 69 6.45 8.76 -6.87
N ILE A 70 6.73 7.45 -6.90
CA ILE A 70 6.79 6.65 -5.68
C ILE A 70 7.79 7.29 -4.72
N HIS A 71 7.35 7.49 -3.48
CA HIS A 71 8.14 8.15 -2.45
C HIS A 71 7.92 7.51 -1.07
N THR A 72 8.90 7.64 -0.19
CA THR A 72 8.83 7.11 1.18
C THR A 72 8.35 8.15 2.21
N ARG A 73 8.04 9.39 1.81
CA ARG A 73 7.71 10.50 2.75
C ARG A 73 6.52 10.25 3.68
N SER A 74 5.66 9.28 3.36
CA SER A 74 4.51 8.89 4.19
C SER A 74 4.85 7.78 5.19
N VAL A 75 5.97 7.07 4.99
CA VAL A 75 6.47 6.04 5.91
C VAL A 75 6.73 6.69 7.26
N GLU A 76 6.24 6.05 8.32
CA GLU A 76 6.37 6.50 9.71
C GLU A 76 5.83 7.91 10.02
N ARG A 77 5.05 8.53 9.11
CA ARG A 77 4.50 9.88 9.33
C ARG A 77 3.61 9.97 10.57
N TRP A 78 3.00 8.86 10.98
CA TRP A 78 2.21 8.74 12.21
C TRP A 78 3.03 9.01 13.47
N ARG A 79 4.36 8.80 13.46
CA ARG A 79 5.24 9.03 14.62
C ARG A 79 5.19 10.47 15.14
N ARG A 80 4.90 11.44 14.26
CA ARG A 80 4.67 12.85 14.65
C ARG A 80 3.50 13.03 15.63
N HIS A 81 2.61 12.05 15.69
CA HIS A 81 1.45 12.02 16.56
C HIS A 81 1.51 10.86 17.56
N GLU A 82 2.65 10.16 17.68
CA GLU A 82 2.80 8.97 18.53
C GLU A 82 2.32 9.22 19.95
N SER A 83 2.74 10.33 20.58
CA SER A 83 2.32 10.69 21.94
C SER A 83 0.81 10.88 22.10
N ARG A 84 0.11 11.34 21.05
CA ARG A 84 -1.35 11.50 21.05
C ARG A 84 -2.08 10.20 20.76
N LEU A 85 -1.40 9.25 20.11
CA LEU A 85 -1.93 7.94 19.76
C LEU A 85 -1.68 6.88 20.84
N GLU A 86 -0.82 7.15 21.82
CA GLU A 86 -0.57 6.24 22.95
C GLU A 86 -1.85 5.75 23.66
N PRO A 87 -2.84 6.62 23.97
CA PRO A 87 -4.07 6.14 24.59
C PRO A 87 -4.80 5.14 23.70
N LEU A 88 -4.84 5.36 22.38
CA LEU A 88 -5.46 4.47 21.41
C LEU A 88 -4.69 3.15 21.26
N ARG A 89 -3.35 3.19 21.29
CA ARG A 89 -2.51 1.99 21.16
C ARG A 89 -2.84 0.94 22.23
N LYS A 90 -3.07 1.39 23.47
CA LYS A 90 -3.49 0.52 24.60
C LYS A 90 -4.80 -0.23 24.38
N TYR A 91 -5.67 0.21 23.46
CA TYR A 91 -6.95 -0.44 23.15
C TYR A 91 -6.92 -1.28 21.86
N LEU A 92 -5.80 -1.25 21.12
CA LEU A 92 -5.66 -1.93 19.81
C LEU A 92 -4.79 -3.21 19.87
N ASP A 93 -4.10 -3.41 20.99
CA ASP A 93 -3.48 -4.68 21.39
C ASP A 93 -4.57 -5.71 21.76
#